data_AF-A0A1R1K362-F1
#
_entry.id   AF-A0A1R1K362-F1
#
_cell.length_a   1.000
_cell.length_b   1.000
_cell.length_c   1.000
_cell.angle_alpha   90.00
_cell.angle_beta   90.00
_cell.angle_gamma   90.00
#
_symmetry.space_group_name_H-M   'P 1'
#
loop_
_entity.id
_entity.type
_entity.pdbx_description
1 polymer ?
#
loop_
_entity_poly.entity_id
_entity_poly.type
_entity_poly.pdbx_seq_one_letter_code
_entity_poly.pdbx_strand_id
1 'polypeptide(L)'
;MFDPWTFGLATTVCLWLAAAACVRVAGARAEDRKDGPEVVHEGLYAAVSTMHTMLSEWCNKRQCGADIRATFHRVVPPVHEPRELEQIINYAGATGEGVGRTFPVHTGITGRAIRSKKPLVMSSQDATEEQLRTELVREWGYTEAEVRKLGPGRYSAMAVPVLDRSGQHPIGVIYLDSSDRALFERDDVVEIVGIGTKAVSDFVTKRY
;
A
#
# COMPACT_ATOMS: atom_id res chain seq x y z
N MET A 1 -11.72 25.46 64.26
CA MET A 1 -12.91 25.80 63.44
C MET A 1 -12.38 26.66 62.31
N PHE A 2 -12.30 26.14 61.08
CA PHE A 2 -11.71 26.88 59.97
C PHE A 2 -12.58 28.09 59.60
N ASP A 3 -11.95 29.23 59.37
CA ASP A 3 -12.63 30.47 58.98
C ASP A 3 -13.37 30.24 57.65
N PRO A 4 -14.69 30.51 57.57
CA PRO A 4 -15.49 30.36 56.35
C PRO A 4 -14.85 30.99 55.11
N TRP A 5 -14.09 32.08 55.28
CA TRP A 5 -13.35 32.73 54.20
C TRP A 5 -12.21 31.87 53.65
N THR A 6 -11.45 31.23 54.53
CA THR A 6 -10.34 30.34 54.15
C THR A 6 -10.85 29.08 53.45
N PHE A 7 -11.99 28.55 53.88
CA PHE A 7 -12.64 27.41 53.24
C PHE A 7 -13.19 27.77 51.85
N GLY A 8 -13.82 28.93 51.70
CA GLY A 8 -14.31 29.43 50.41
C GLY A 8 -13.17 29.58 49.39
N LEU A 9 -12.08 30.24 49.79
CA LEU A 9 -10.90 30.43 48.93
C LEU A 9 -10.26 29.11 48.52
N ALA A 10 -10.08 28.17 49.44
CA ALA A 10 -9.53 26.86 49.14
C ALA A 10 -10.40 26.09 48.13
N THR A 11 -11.73 26.16 48.28
CA THR A 11 -12.67 25.49 47.36
C THR A 11 -12.59 26.09 45.96
N THR A 12 -12.51 27.41 45.83
CA THR A 12 -12.37 28.10 44.54
C THR A 12 -11.05 27.75 43.85
N VAL A 13 -9.94 27.69 44.59
CA VAL A 13 -8.64 27.29 44.04
C VAL A 13 -8.66 25.83 43.54
N CYS A 14 -9.25 24.91 44.31
CA CYS A 14 -9.40 23.52 43.90
C CYS A 14 -10.24 23.37 42.62
N LEU A 15 -11.37 24.08 42.53
CA LEU A 15 -12.22 24.07 41.33
C LEU A 15 -11.49 24.65 40.11
N TRP A 16 -10.72 25.71 40.31
CA TRP A 16 -9.94 26.33 39.24
C TRP A 16 -8.83 25.41 38.74
N LEU A 17 -8.09 24.75 39.64
CA LEU A 17 -7.06 23.77 39.28
C LEU A 17 -7.65 22.55 38.55
N ALA A 18 -8.81 22.07 39.00
CA ALA A 18 -9.50 20.97 38.34
C ALA A 18 -9.95 21.36 36.92
N ALA A 19 -10.52 22.56 36.75
CA ALA A 19 -10.90 23.07 35.44
C ALA A 19 -9.68 23.25 34.51
N ALA A 20 -8.59 23.82 35.01
CA ALA A 20 -7.35 23.99 34.26
C ALA A 20 -6.74 22.64 33.83
N ALA A 21 -6.78 21.63 34.70
CA ALA A 21 -6.33 20.28 34.36
C ALA A 21 -7.20 19.64 33.27
N CYS A 22 -8.53 19.75 33.37
CA CYS A 22 -9.45 19.27 32.34
C CYS A 22 -9.21 19.94 30.98
N VAL A 23 -9.00 21.25 30.96
CA VAL A 23 -8.68 22.00 29.73
C VAL A 23 -7.35 21.53 29.13
N ARG A 24 -6.31 21.34 29.96
CA ARG A 24 -5.03 20.79 29.50
C ARG A 24 -5.16 19.39 28.93
N VAL A 25 -5.90 18.50 29.60
CA VAL A 25 -6.13 17.13 29.11
C VAL A 25 -6.94 17.14 27.82
N ALA A 26 -7.94 18.00 27.70
CA ALA A 26 -8.72 18.14 26.48
C ALA A 26 -7.87 18.69 25.32
N GLY A 27 -7.00 19.67 25.60
CA GLY A 27 -6.02 20.20 24.66
C GLY A 27 -5.04 19.13 24.19
N ALA A 28 -4.40 18.43 25.12
CA ALA A 28 -3.48 17.33 24.82
C ALA A 28 -4.17 16.21 24.02
N ARG A 29 -5.41 15.83 24.37
CA ARG A 29 -6.18 14.85 23.58
C ARG A 29 -6.56 15.36 22.20
N ALA A 30 -6.82 16.64 22.03
CA ALA A 30 -7.13 17.23 20.73
C ALA A 30 -5.87 17.34 19.86
N GLU A 31 -4.71 17.57 20.47
CA GLU A 31 -3.39 17.57 19.84
C GLU A 31 -2.98 16.14 19.48
N ASP A 32 -3.06 15.16 20.39
CA ASP A 32 -2.88 13.73 20.10
C ASP A 32 -3.84 13.19 19.02
N ARG A 33 -5.03 13.79 18.87
CA ARG A 33 -5.99 13.43 17.80
C ARG A 33 -5.62 14.06 16.45
N LYS A 34 -4.88 15.18 16.45
CA LYS A 34 -4.31 15.80 15.25
C LYS A 34 -2.96 15.15 14.89
N ASP A 35 -2.21 14.71 15.89
CA ASP A 35 -0.91 14.03 15.83
C ASP A 35 -1.03 12.51 15.93
N GLY A 36 -2.23 11.95 15.72
CA GLY A 36 -2.37 10.51 15.47
C GLY A 36 -1.44 10.18 14.31
N PRO A 37 -0.56 9.18 14.42
CA PRO A 37 0.63 9.08 13.57
C PRO A 37 0.15 9.15 12.13
N GLU A 38 0.46 10.26 11.46
CA GLU A 38 0.50 10.29 10.01
C GLU A 38 1.45 9.13 9.70
N VAL A 39 0.90 7.99 9.26
CA VAL A 39 1.73 6.79 9.10
C VAL A 39 2.57 7.07 7.88
N VAL A 40 3.68 7.75 8.10
CA VAL A 40 4.63 8.09 7.08
C VAL A 40 5.17 6.75 6.59
N HIS A 41 4.70 6.34 5.41
CA HIS A 41 5.03 5.04 4.82
C HIS A 41 6.46 5.00 4.26
N GLU A 42 7.36 5.89 4.71
CA GLU A 42 8.75 6.01 4.30
C GLU A 42 9.53 4.70 4.44
N GLY A 43 9.38 4.00 5.55
CA GLY A 43 10.05 2.70 5.74
C GLY A 43 9.58 1.64 4.74
N LEU A 44 8.27 1.63 4.44
CA LEU A 44 7.71 0.74 3.42
C LEU A 44 8.18 1.14 2.02
N TYR A 45 8.19 2.44 1.72
CA TYR A 45 8.71 2.97 0.47
C TYR A 45 10.18 2.63 0.28
N ALA A 46 11.02 2.78 1.31
CA ALA A 46 12.43 2.42 1.29
C ALA A 46 12.63 0.92 1.03
N ALA A 47 11.84 0.05 1.69
CA ALA A 47 11.91 -1.39 1.49
C ALA A 47 11.54 -1.79 0.05
N VAL A 48 10.42 -1.25 -0.47
CA VAL A 48 9.98 -1.50 -1.86
C VAL A 48 10.96 -0.91 -2.87
N SER A 49 11.50 0.29 -2.63
CA SER A 49 12.49 0.94 -3.50
C SER A 49 13.81 0.19 -3.53
N THR A 50 14.22 -0.41 -2.41
CA THR A 50 15.44 -1.26 -2.36
C THR A 50 15.26 -2.50 -3.23
N MET A 51 14.15 -3.22 -3.06
CA MET A 51 13.83 -4.37 -3.92
C MET A 51 13.77 -3.98 -5.40
N HIS A 52 13.08 -2.88 -5.70
CA HIS A 52 12.97 -2.33 -7.06
C HIS A 52 14.36 -2.05 -7.65
N THR A 53 15.21 -1.32 -6.93
CA THR A 53 16.58 -0.99 -7.37
C THR A 53 17.40 -2.25 -7.64
N MET A 54 17.34 -3.24 -6.75
CA MET A 54 18.05 -4.51 -6.95
C MET A 54 17.59 -5.24 -8.21
N LEU A 55 16.28 -5.30 -8.44
CA LEU A 55 15.71 -5.92 -9.63
C LEU A 55 16.08 -5.14 -10.91
N SER A 56 15.94 -3.82 -10.90
CA SER A 56 16.29 -2.95 -12.03
C SER A 56 17.78 -3.06 -12.38
N GLU A 57 18.68 -3.07 -11.40
CA GLU A 57 20.11 -3.26 -11.63
C GLU A 57 20.43 -4.65 -12.20
N TRP A 58 19.76 -5.69 -11.70
CA TRP A 58 19.90 -7.03 -12.23
C TRP A 58 19.43 -7.11 -13.69
N CYS A 59 18.31 -6.44 -14.02
CA CYS A 59 17.73 -6.46 -15.35
C CYS A 59 18.50 -5.61 -16.35
N ASN A 60 19.00 -4.44 -15.94
CA ASN A 60 19.87 -3.60 -16.77
C ASN A 60 21.09 -4.36 -17.27
N LYS A 61 21.74 -5.13 -16.39
CA LYS A 61 22.90 -5.98 -16.76
C LYS A 61 22.58 -7.08 -17.77
N ARG A 62 21.30 -7.42 -17.92
CA ARG A 62 20.79 -8.49 -18.80
C ARG A 62 19.90 -7.97 -19.92
N GLN A 63 19.83 -6.64 -20.09
CA GLN A 63 19.04 -5.98 -21.12
C GLN A 63 17.55 -6.37 -21.10
N CYS A 64 16.96 -6.45 -19.90
CA CYS A 64 15.52 -6.62 -19.69
C CYS A 64 14.93 -5.47 -18.86
N GLY A 65 13.60 -5.33 -18.88
CA GLY A 65 12.86 -4.54 -17.88
C GLY A 65 13.34 -3.10 -17.72
N ALA A 66 13.42 -2.35 -18.81
CA ALA A 66 13.95 -0.99 -18.83
C ALA A 66 13.13 0.02 -17.98
N ASP A 67 11.87 -0.27 -17.69
CA ASP A 67 10.92 0.64 -17.06
C ASP A 67 10.11 0.02 -15.92
N ILE A 68 10.71 -0.94 -15.20
CA ILE A 68 10.08 -1.61 -14.07
C ILE A 68 9.61 -0.57 -13.04
N ARG A 69 8.41 -0.75 -12.52
CA ARG A 69 7.90 0.01 -11.37
C ARG A 69 7.45 -0.93 -10.27
N ALA A 70 7.48 -0.46 -9.03
CA ALA A 70 6.96 -1.21 -7.88
C ALA A 70 6.22 -0.30 -6.89
N THR A 71 5.12 -0.78 -6.32
CA THR A 71 4.35 -0.08 -5.27
C THR A 71 3.72 -1.09 -4.31
N PHE A 72 3.04 -0.57 -3.29
CA PHE A 72 2.26 -1.35 -2.35
C PHE A 72 0.83 -0.82 -2.29
N HIS A 73 -0.13 -1.73 -2.45
CA HIS A 73 -1.54 -1.45 -2.20
C HIS A 73 -1.99 -2.09 -0.90
N ARG A 74 -2.53 -1.29 0.03
CA ARG A 74 -3.15 -1.74 1.27
C ARG A 74 -4.58 -2.18 1.03
N VAL A 75 -5.01 -3.24 1.70
CA VAL A 75 -6.43 -3.62 1.70
C VAL A 75 -7.25 -2.67 2.57
N VAL A 76 -8.37 -2.18 2.04
CA VAL A 76 -9.31 -1.28 2.73
C VAL A 76 -10.74 -1.82 2.62
N PRO A 77 -11.48 -1.96 3.74
CA PRO A 77 -11.01 -1.82 5.13
C PRO A 77 -9.99 -2.91 5.51
N PRO A 78 -9.08 -2.65 6.46
CA PRO A 78 -8.02 -3.60 6.83
C PRO A 78 -8.54 -4.84 7.58
N VAL A 79 -9.77 -4.78 8.10
CA VAL A 79 -10.38 -5.84 8.92
C VAL A 79 -11.78 -6.14 8.35
N HIS A 80 -11.97 -7.41 7.97
CA HIS A 80 -13.17 -8.01 7.38
C HIS A 80 -13.58 -7.46 5.99
N GLU A 81 -13.83 -8.39 5.07
CA GLU A 81 -14.30 -8.15 3.69
C GLU A 81 -13.50 -7.08 2.93
N PRO A 82 -12.36 -7.45 2.32
CA PRO A 82 -11.64 -6.57 1.40
C PRO A 82 -12.60 -5.98 0.37
N ARG A 83 -12.66 -4.65 0.26
CA ARG A 83 -13.49 -3.97 -0.75
C ARG A 83 -12.62 -3.31 -1.80
N GLU A 84 -11.61 -2.61 -1.33
CA GLU A 84 -10.73 -1.78 -2.14
C GLU A 84 -9.26 -2.02 -1.79
N LEU A 85 -8.42 -1.60 -2.71
CA LEU A 85 -6.98 -1.56 -2.61
C LEU A 85 -6.55 -0.10 -2.75
N GLU A 86 -5.91 0.43 -1.71
CA GLU A 86 -5.42 1.81 -1.68
C GLU A 86 -3.91 1.82 -1.90
N GLN A 87 -3.43 2.59 -2.87
CA GLN A 87 -2.00 2.81 -3.06
C GLN A 87 -1.47 3.75 -1.97
N ILE A 88 -0.66 3.23 -1.06
CA ILE A 88 -0.17 3.98 0.11
C ILE A 88 1.26 4.51 -0.04
N ILE A 89 1.99 4.07 -1.08
CA ILE A 89 3.31 4.59 -1.44
C ILE A 89 3.36 4.93 -2.93
N ASN A 90 4.19 5.91 -3.32
CA ASN A 90 4.43 6.18 -4.73
C ASN A 90 5.15 4.98 -5.38
N TYR A 91 5.06 4.89 -6.70
CA TYR A 91 5.84 3.92 -7.44
C TYR A 91 7.35 4.20 -7.28
N ALA A 92 8.10 3.21 -6.84
CA ALA A 92 9.53 3.13 -7.10
C ALA A 92 9.72 2.95 -8.62
N GLY A 93 10.70 3.65 -9.21
CA GLY A 93 10.92 3.67 -10.67
C GLY A 93 10.02 4.63 -11.46
N ALA A 94 9.28 5.54 -10.80
CA ALA A 94 8.48 6.58 -11.45
C ALA A 94 8.72 7.95 -10.82
N THR A 95 8.31 9.02 -11.51
CA THR A 95 8.50 10.43 -11.09
C THR A 95 7.55 10.90 -9.98
N GLY A 96 7.02 9.98 -9.17
CA GLY A 96 6.28 10.30 -7.94
C GLY A 96 4.82 10.71 -8.12
N GLU A 97 3.94 9.73 -8.41
CA GLU A 97 2.49 9.93 -8.42
C GLU A 97 1.72 8.66 -7.97
N GLY A 98 0.49 8.87 -7.51
CA GLY A 98 -0.51 7.81 -7.36
C GLY A 98 -0.87 7.38 -5.95
N VAL A 99 -0.22 7.91 -4.91
CA VAL A 99 -0.67 7.72 -3.52
C VAL A 99 -2.12 8.19 -3.36
N GLY A 100 -2.91 7.44 -2.61
CA GLY A 100 -4.33 7.69 -2.36
C GLY A 100 -5.27 7.17 -3.45
N ARG A 101 -4.76 6.61 -4.55
CA ARG A 101 -5.61 5.95 -5.55
C ARG A 101 -6.22 4.69 -4.97
N THR A 102 -7.49 4.46 -5.27
CA THR A 102 -8.21 3.25 -4.89
C THR A 102 -8.56 2.41 -6.11
N PHE A 103 -8.51 1.10 -5.93
CA PHE A 103 -8.85 0.09 -6.95
C PHE A 103 -9.80 -0.93 -6.34
N PRO A 104 -10.84 -1.39 -7.05
CA PRO A 104 -11.72 -2.42 -6.52
C PRO A 104 -10.99 -3.75 -6.35
N VAL A 105 -11.24 -4.47 -5.25
CA VAL A 105 -10.55 -5.76 -5.00
C VAL A 105 -10.99 -6.87 -5.96
N HIS A 106 -12.11 -6.67 -6.68
CA HIS A 106 -12.66 -7.70 -7.58
C HIS A 106 -12.02 -7.68 -8.97
N THR A 107 -11.35 -6.59 -9.36
CA THR A 107 -10.76 -6.39 -10.69
C THR A 107 -9.23 -6.50 -10.66
N GLY A 108 -8.65 -6.79 -11.82
CA GLY A 108 -7.21 -6.78 -12.03
C GLY A 108 -6.43 -7.89 -11.33
N ILE A 109 -5.12 -7.89 -11.62
CA ILE A 109 -4.18 -8.87 -11.07
C ILE A 109 -4.02 -8.71 -9.55
N THR A 110 -4.00 -7.48 -9.03
CA THR A 110 -3.85 -7.19 -7.60
C THR A 110 -5.06 -7.71 -6.82
N GLY A 111 -6.28 -7.40 -7.28
CA GLY A 111 -7.51 -7.90 -6.69
C GLY A 111 -7.57 -9.43 -6.73
N ARG A 112 -7.20 -10.05 -7.85
CA ARG A 112 -7.17 -11.52 -7.98
C ARG A 112 -6.17 -12.16 -7.02
N ALA A 113 -4.98 -11.58 -6.86
CA ALA A 113 -3.93 -12.09 -5.97
C ALA A 113 -4.37 -12.04 -4.49
N ILE A 114 -5.09 -10.99 -4.11
CA ILE A 114 -5.69 -10.83 -2.77
C ILE A 114 -6.73 -11.92 -2.52
N ARG A 115 -7.65 -12.15 -3.46
CA ARG A 115 -8.71 -13.17 -3.32
C ARG A 115 -8.15 -14.59 -3.32
N SER A 116 -7.15 -14.87 -4.16
CA SER A 116 -6.53 -16.20 -4.26
C SER A 116 -5.48 -16.48 -3.18
N LYS A 117 -4.99 -15.43 -2.52
CA LYS A 117 -3.86 -15.47 -1.56
C LYS A 117 -2.59 -16.06 -2.16
N LYS A 118 -2.41 -15.92 -3.47
CA LYS A 118 -1.24 -16.44 -4.21
C LYS A 118 -0.60 -15.34 -5.06
N PRO A 119 0.73 -15.37 -5.23
CA PRO A 119 1.39 -14.59 -6.25
C PRO A 119 0.80 -14.86 -7.62
N LEU A 120 0.61 -13.82 -8.42
CA LEU A 120 0.12 -13.91 -9.79
C LEU A 120 1.00 -13.09 -10.73
N VAL A 121 1.08 -13.57 -11.96
CA VAL A 121 1.76 -12.92 -13.09
C VAL A 121 0.73 -12.65 -14.17
N MET A 122 0.81 -11.47 -14.77
CA MET A 122 0.09 -11.07 -15.98
C MET A 122 1.13 -10.79 -17.05
N SER A 123 0.88 -11.30 -18.25
CA SER A 123 1.73 -11.09 -19.42
C SER A 123 0.83 -11.03 -20.65
N SER A 124 0.70 -9.83 -21.21
CA SER A 124 -0.08 -9.62 -22.41
C SER A 124 0.72 -10.00 -23.64
N GLN A 125 0.13 -10.87 -24.46
CA GLN A 125 0.68 -11.27 -25.77
C GLN A 125 0.28 -10.29 -26.89
N ASP A 126 -0.60 -9.33 -26.59
CA ASP A 126 -1.26 -8.48 -27.58
C ASP A 126 -0.41 -7.30 -28.04
N ALA A 127 -0.23 -7.14 -29.35
CA ALA A 127 0.75 -6.21 -29.92
C ALA A 127 0.39 -4.72 -29.74
N THR A 128 -0.89 -4.38 -29.54
CA THR A 128 -1.34 -2.98 -29.45
C THR A 128 -1.98 -2.64 -28.10
N GLU A 129 -2.01 -1.34 -27.78
CA GLU A 129 -2.67 -0.82 -26.58
C GLU A 129 -4.18 -1.12 -26.58
N GLU A 130 -4.85 -1.07 -27.72
CA GLU A 130 -6.29 -1.36 -27.82
C GLU A 130 -6.61 -2.83 -27.54
N GLN A 131 -5.75 -3.73 -28.02
CA GLN A 131 -5.86 -5.16 -27.74
C GLN A 131 -5.61 -5.44 -26.26
N LEU A 132 -4.56 -4.86 -25.65
CA LEU A 132 -4.32 -4.94 -24.21
C LEU A 132 -5.54 -4.48 -23.40
N ARG A 133 -6.18 -3.38 -23.79
CA ARG A 133 -7.37 -2.87 -23.09
C ARG A 133 -8.54 -3.86 -23.16
N THR A 134 -8.72 -4.50 -24.30
CA THR A 134 -9.72 -5.56 -24.50
C THR A 134 -9.41 -6.80 -23.65
N GLU A 135 -8.13 -7.20 -23.58
CA GLU A 135 -7.66 -8.28 -22.70
C GLU A 135 -7.96 -7.97 -21.23
N LEU A 136 -7.67 -6.74 -20.78
CA LEU A 136 -7.94 -6.31 -19.40
C LEU A 136 -9.42 -6.42 -19.04
N VAL A 137 -10.32 -6.08 -19.96
CA VAL A 137 -11.77 -6.26 -19.74
C VAL A 137 -12.14 -7.75 -19.72
N ARG A 138 -11.74 -8.49 -20.76
CA ARG A 138 -12.14 -9.89 -20.96
C ARG A 138 -11.58 -10.83 -19.89
N GLU A 139 -10.30 -10.69 -19.59
CA GLU A 139 -9.53 -11.67 -18.82
C GLU A 139 -9.25 -11.21 -17.41
N TRP A 140 -9.11 -9.91 -17.18
CA TRP A 140 -8.73 -9.35 -15.89
C TRP A 140 -9.90 -8.70 -15.14
N GLY A 141 -11.10 -8.74 -15.74
CA GLY A 141 -12.36 -8.37 -15.09
C GLY A 141 -12.53 -6.86 -14.90
N TYR A 142 -11.76 -6.04 -15.61
CA TYR A 142 -11.98 -4.61 -15.62
C TYR A 142 -13.25 -4.26 -16.41
N THR A 143 -13.87 -3.14 -16.08
CA THR A 143 -14.83 -2.46 -16.94
C THR A 143 -14.11 -1.54 -17.93
N GLU A 144 -14.77 -1.23 -19.04
CA GLU A 144 -14.31 -0.23 -20.01
C GLU A 144 -13.97 1.12 -19.36
N ALA A 145 -14.75 1.52 -18.34
CA ALA A 145 -14.53 2.77 -17.63
C ALA A 145 -13.28 2.75 -16.74
N GLU A 146 -12.96 1.60 -16.14
CA GLU A 146 -11.73 1.43 -15.35
C GLU A 146 -10.50 1.37 -16.24
N VAL A 147 -10.57 0.61 -17.33
CA VAL A 147 -9.44 0.48 -18.27
C VAL A 147 -9.03 1.85 -18.81
N ARG A 148 -9.99 2.73 -19.16
CA ARG A 148 -9.70 4.11 -19.62
C ARG A 148 -8.90 4.96 -18.64
N LYS A 149 -8.91 4.64 -17.34
CA LYS A 149 -8.14 5.35 -16.30
C LYS A 149 -6.72 4.81 -16.16
N LEU A 150 -6.42 3.65 -16.75
CA LEU A 150 -5.11 3.04 -16.70
C LEU A 150 -4.15 3.73 -17.69
N GLY A 151 -2.94 3.99 -17.21
CA GLY A 151 -1.85 4.46 -18.06
C GLY A 151 -1.47 3.39 -19.10
N PRO A 152 -1.10 3.80 -20.32
CA PRO A 152 -0.80 2.87 -21.40
C PRO A 152 0.55 2.15 -21.21
N GLY A 153 0.76 1.11 -22.02
CA GLY A 153 2.09 0.52 -22.23
C GLY A 153 2.60 -0.35 -21.08
N ARG A 154 1.72 -0.91 -20.25
CA ARG A 154 2.08 -1.83 -19.16
C ARG A 154 1.61 -3.23 -19.52
N TYR A 155 2.49 -3.98 -20.20
CA TYR A 155 2.16 -5.27 -20.79
C TYR A 155 2.43 -6.45 -19.86
N SER A 156 3.24 -6.28 -18.83
CA SER A 156 3.43 -7.31 -17.81
C SER A 156 3.31 -6.75 -16.40
N ALA A 157 2.82 -7.58 -15.49
CA ALA A 157 2.72 -7.25 -14.09
C ALA A 157 2.87 -8.48 -13.19
N MET A 158 3.30 -8.24 -11.96
CA MET A 158 3.32 -9.25 -10.89
C MET A 158 2.67 -8.68 -9.64
N ALA A 159 1.83 -9.49 -9.00
CA ALA A 159 1.15 -9.14 -7.77
C ALA A 159 1.45 -10.20 -6.71
N VAL A 160 2.09 -9.79 -5.61
CA VAL A 160 2.43 -10.67 -4.49
C VAL A 160 1.62 -10.26 -3.26
N PRO A 161 0.64 -11.07 -2.84
CA PRO A 161 -0.19 -10.73 -1.68
C PRO A 161 0.65 -10.83 -0.41
N VAL A 162 0.50 -9.84 0.46
CA VAL A 162 1.06 -9.84 1.82
C VAL A 162 -0.04 -10.26 2.77
N LEU A 163 0.19 -11.34 3.49
CA LEU A 163 -0.75 -11.89 4.47
C LEU A 163 -0.35 -11.43 5.87
N ASP A 164 -1.31 -11.35 6.77
CA ASP A 164 -1.10 -11.13 8.19
C ASP A 164 -0.26 -12.25 8.83
N ARG A 165 0.09 -12.11 10.11
CA ARG A 165 0.91 -13.12 10.83
C ARG A 165 0.26 -14.50 10.88
N SER A 166 -1.07 -14.59 10.81
CA SER A 166 -1.76 -15.88 10.76
C SER A 166 -1.63 -16.57 9.40
N GLY A 167 -1.24 -15.82 8.37
CA GLY A 167 -1.22 -16.29 6.99
C GLY A 167 -2.63 -16.47 6.40
N GLN A 168 -3.66 -15.97 7.08
CA GLN A 168 -5.06 -16.18 6.66
C GLN A 168 -5.65 -14.95 5.99
N HIS A 169 -5.22 -13.74 6.36
CA HIS A 169 -5.87 -12.50 5.93
C HIS A 169 -4.89 -11.66 5.10
N PRO A 170 -5.23 -11.33 3.84
CA PRO A 170 -4.43 -10.40 3.06
C PRO A 170 -4.54 -8.98 3.62
N ILE A 171 -3.40 -8.37 3.93
CA ILE A 171 -3.29 -6.99 4.44
C ILE A 171 -2.86 -6.01 3.34
N GLY A 172 -2.32 -6.52 2.24
CA GLY A 172 -1.96 -5.74 1.07
C GLY A 172 -1.38 -6.59 -0.04
N VAL A 173 -0.88 -5.92 -1.08
CA VAL A 173 -0.24 -6.55 -2.23
C VAL A 173 0.90 -5.68 -2.73
N ILE A 174 2.06 -6.31 -2.90
CA ILE A 174 3.20 -5.69 -3.59
C ILE A 174 2.95 -5.87 -5.07
N TYR A 175 2.88 -4.75 -5.79
CA TYR A 175 2.56 -4.73 -7.21
C TYR A 175 3.76 -4.22 -8.01
N LEU A 176 4.12 -4.94 -9.05
CA LEU A 176 5.15 -4.57 -10.01
C LEU A 176 4.58 -4.55 -11.42
N ASP A 177 5.04 -3.65 -12.28
CA ASP A 177 4.73 -3.65 -13.70
C ASP A 177 5.90 -3.20 -14.58
N SER A 178 5.81 -3.54 -15.87
CA SER A 178 6.77 -3.12 -16.90
C SER A 178 6.11 -3.08 -18.28
N SER A 179 6.71 -2.28 -19.18
CA SER A 179 6.45 -2.35 -20.61
C SER A 179 7.07 -3.58 -21.28
N ASP A 180 8.04 -4.22 -20.65
CA ASP A 180 8.64 -5.45 -21.18
C ASP A 180 7.67 -6.62 -21.02
N ARG A 181 7.41 -7.34 -22.11
CA ARG A 181 6.45 -8.45 -22.16
C ARG A 181 7.07 -9.67 -21.49
N ALA A 182 6.26 -10.46 -20.79
CA ALA A 182 6.72 -11.68 -20.12
C ALA A 182 7.89 -11.49 -19.13
N LEU A 183 8.21 -10.26 -18.72
CA LEU A 183 9.32 -9.99 -17.81
C LEU A 183 9.21 -10.82 -16.53
N PHE A 184 8.01 -10.84 -15.95
CA PHE A 184 7.71 -11.57 -14.72
C PHE A 184 7.38 -13.06 -14.94
N GLU A 185 7.48 -13.57 -16.17
CA GLU A 185 7.44 -15.02 -16.43
C GLU A 185 8.83 -15.65 -16.35
N ARG A 186 9.90 -14.84 -16.36
CA ARG A 186 11.26 -15.35 -16.27
C ARG A 186 11.55 -15.84 -14.86
N ASP A 187 12.04 -17.08 -14.74
CA ASP A 187 12.35 -17.71 -13.45
C ASP A 187 13.32 -16.87 -12.60
N ASP A 188 14.33 -16.27 -13.24
CA ASP A 188 15.35 -15.45 -12.59
C ASP A 188 14.77 -14.14 -12.01
N VAL A 189 13.84 -13.50 -12.71
CA VAL A 189 13.10 -12.33 -12.23
C VAL A 189 12.16 -12.71 -11.08
N VAL A 190 11.42 -13.80 -11.24
CA VAL A 190 10.47 -14.29 -10.22
C VAL A 190 11.18 -14.64 -8.92
N GLU A 191 12.37 -15.24 -8.99
CA GLU A 191 13.18 -15.56 -7.81
C GLU A 191 13.58 -14.29 -7.04
N ILE A 192 14.09 -13.26 -7.73
CA ILE A 192 14.51 -12.00 -7.12
C ILE A 192 13.31 -11.28 -6.50
N VAL A 193 12.19 -11.20 -7.23
CA VAL A 193 10.95 -10.60 -6.70
C VAL A 193 10.47 -11.40 -5.50
N GLY A 194 10.51 -12.74 -5.54
CA GLY A 194 10.13 -13.60 -4.42
C GLY A 194 10.94 -13.33 -3.15
N ILE A 195 12.27 -13.19 -3.27
CA ILE A 195 13.15 -12.87 -2.14
C ILE A 195 12.85 -11.46 -1.59
N GLY A 196 12.76 -10.46 -2.47
CA GLY A 196 12.51 -9.07 -2.06
C GLY A 196 11.14 -8.89 -1.42
N THR A 197 10.10 -9.48 -2.00
CA THR A 197 8.73 -9.42 -1.47
C THR A 197 8.58 -10.14 -0.14
N LYS A 198 9.37 -11.19 0.12
CA LYS A 198 9.44 -11.83 1.44
C LYS A 198 9.97 -10.87 2.51
N ALA A 199 11.02 -10.12 2.20
CA ALA A 199 11.58 -9.11 3.13
C ALA A 199 10.59 -7.96 3.38
N VAL A 200 9.92 -7.46 2.33
CA VAL A 200 8.87 -6.43 2.47
C VAL A 200 7.69 -6.96 3.30
N SER A 201 7.26 -8.20 3.06
CA SER A 201 6.16 -8.84 3.81
C SER A 201 6.50 -8.97 5.30
N ASP A 202 7.73 -9.36 5.64
CA ASP A 202 8.20 -9.42 7.03
C ASP A 202 8.19 -8.04 7.70
N PHE A 203 8.62 -6.99 6.99
CA PHE A 203 8.53 -5.62 7.48
C PHE A 203 7.07 -5.19 7.74
N VAL A 204 6.17 -5.45 6.78
CA VAL A 204 4.77 -5.05 6.88
C VAL A 204 4.10 -5.77 8.04
N THR A 205 4.21 -7.09 8.15
CA THR A 205 3.57 -7.90 9.20
C THR A 205 4.09 -7.64 10.62
N LYS A 206 5.28 -7.05 10.75
CA LYS A 206 5.83 -6.62 12.04
C LYS A 206 5.29 -5.26 12.47
N ARG A 207 4.99 -4.38 11.52
CA ARG A 207 4.69 -2.96 11.76
C ARG A 207 3.21 -2.59 11.60
N TYR A 208 2.47 -3.32 10.77
CA TYR A 208 1.04 -3.17 10.48
C TYR A 208 0.30 -4.42 10.91
#